data_AF-C9SPC5-F1
#
_entry.id   AF-C9SPC5-F1
#
_cell.length_a   1.000
_cell.length_b   1.000
_cell.length_c   1.000
_cell.angle_alpha   90.00
_cell.angle_beta   90.00
_cell.angle_gamma   90.00
#
_symmetry.space_group_name_H-M   'P 1'
#
loop_
_entity.id
_entity.type
_entity.pdbx_description
1 polymer ?
#
loop_
_entity_poly.entity_id
_entity_poly.type
_entity_poly.pdbx_seq_one_letter_code
_entity_poly.pdbx_strand_id
1 'polypeptide(L)'
;MTIGAHEPTAAQALGTRLAGRLDRLRTSSPSHHYPLDLTTIFTRPYADQPAIVVQSDLTVVAEVKVDFDADFGSKYNITKGVLTNDAEHEVFAPVALFLEALDLALDRLRETSPDSVARIKGISGSCQQHGSTYWSAEAEALLANLDPAKALVDQLADAFSHPYAPNWQDGSTQAQCDRFDEHLGDAQRLAHVTGSAAHHRFTGTQIMRLREKRPAMYAATARISLISSFLASLLLGRIAPFDISDITGMNLWDIPSAAWSDELPRRIYLVGGGSLNPAIGQVLGEVLGGAEGVYRLDVGGNACALGGAYKAVWARERKEGETFDELIGARWKEDEAVERVDIGYRKGIFERYGEVVDSFEEMEKRILQVAKN
;
A
#
# COMPACT_ATOMS: atom_id res chain seq x y z
N MET A 1 0.12 7.03 11.63
CA MET A 1 -0.65 7.92 10.73
C MET A 1 -1.78 8.56 11.52
N THR A 2 -1.71 9.86 11.82
CA THR A 2 -2.78 10.58 12.54
C THR A 2 -3.74 11.20 11.53
N ILE A 3 -5.01 10.81 11.55
CA ILE A 3 -6.03 11.39 10.66
C ILE A 3 -6.56 12.67 11.30
N GLY A 4 -6.07 13.83 10.85
CA GLY A 4 -6.49 15.15 11.34
C GLY A 4 -7.69 15.71 10.56
N ALA A 5 -8.73 16.16 11.28
CA ALA A 5 -9.92 16.77 10.70
C ALA A 5 -9.66 18.24 10.30
N HIS A 6 -9.05 18.47 9.14
CA HIS A 6 -8.99 19.79 8.51
C HIS A 6 -9.63 19.87 7.12
N GLU A 7 -10.14 18.76 6.57
CA GLU A 7 -10.98 18.78 5.37
C GLU A 7 -12.44 18.46 5.73
N PRO A 8 -13.40 19.35 5.39
CA PRO A 8 -14.82 19.14 5.69
C PRO A 8 -15.41 17.84 5.11
N THR A 9 -14.76 17.23 4.11
CA THR A 9 -15.26 16.05 3.38
C THR A 9 -14.59 14.74 3.80
N ALA A 10 -13.32 14.73 4.24
CA ALA A 10 -12.65 13.50 4.67
C ALA A 10 -13.13 13.02 6.06
N ALA A 11 -13.36 13.95 7.00
CA ALA A 11 -13.93 13.63 8.32
C ALA A 11 -15.43 13.31 8.25
N GLN A 12 -16.14 13.84 7.25
CA GLN A 12 -17.53 13.46 6.97
C GLN A 12 -17.64 12.11 6.26
N ALA A 13 -16.70 11.73 5.39
CA ALA A 13 -16.68 10.40 4.77
C ALA A 13 -16.19 9.29 5.72
N LEU A 14 -15.21 9.59 6.58
CA LEU A 14 -14.81 8.76 7.73
C LEU A 14 -15.97 8.65 8.73
N GLY A 15 -16.65 9.79 8.91
CA GLY A 15 -17.92 9.93 9.61
C GLY A 15 -18.97 8.99 9.03
N THR A 16 -19.34 9.04 7.75
CA THR A 16 -20.49 8.31 7.19
C THR A 16 -20.31 6.78 7.16
N ARG A 17 -19.08 6.28 7.01
CA ARG A 17 -18.81 4.82 6.87
C ARG A 17 -18.54 4.12 8.21
N LEU A 18 -18.10 4.84 9.24
CA LEU A 18 -18.27 4.45 10.65
C LEU A 18 -19.63 4.92 11.22
N ALA A 19 -20.33 5.87 10.60
CA ALA A 19 -21.62 6.41 11.07
C ALA A 19 -22.79 5.51 10.80
N GLY A 20 -22.76 4.53 9.89
CA GLY A 20 -23.81 3.51 10.01
C GLY A 20 -23.73 2.71 11.33
N ARG A 21 -22.56 2.69 11.97
CA ARG A 21 -22.31 2.16 13.33
C ARG A 21 -22.37 3.25 14.43
N LEU A 22 -22.06 4.52 14.14
CA LEU A 22 -22.13 5.68 15.07
C LEU A 22 -23.44 6.51 15.02
N ASP A 23 -24.28 6.43 13.98
CA ASP A 23 -25.57 7.15 13.89
C ASP A 23 -26.64 6.52 14.76
N ARG A 24 -26.45 5.25 15.16
CA ARG A 24 -27.27 4.63 16.22
C ARG A 24 -26.96 5.20 17.62
N LEU A 25 -25.93 6.06 17.75
CA LEU A 25 -25.52 6.69 19.03
C LEU A 25 -26.19 8.03 19.30
N ARG A 26 -27.03 8.55 18.40
CA ARG A 26 -27.77 9.80 18.64
C ARG A 26 -29.11 9.50 19.32
N THR A 27 -29.06 9.20 20.61
CA THR A 27 -30.21 9.45 21.49
C THR A 27 -29.85 10.59 22.44
N SER A 28 -30.71 11.61 22.43
CA SER A 28 -30.63 12.84 23.22
C SER A 28 -30.30 12.61 24.69
N SER A 29 -29.21 13.20 25.19
CA SER A 29 -28.99 13.43 26.63
C SER A 29 -28.09 14.67 26.87
N PRO A 30 -28.26 15.41 27.98
CA PRO A 30 -27.91 16.83 28.04
C PRO A 30 -26.47 17.13 28.50
N SER A 31 -25.91 18.16 27.85
CA SER A 31 -24.87 19.10 28.31
C SER A 31 -24.04 18.70 29.53
N HIS A 32 -22.89 18.05 29.31
CA HIS A 32 -21.72 18.22 30.18
C HIS A 32 -20.52 18.61 29.31
N HIS A 33 -19.96 19.79 29.63
CA HIS A 33 -18.78 20.37 28.99
C HIS A 33 -17.53 19.59 29.42
N TYR A 34 -17.16 18.54 28.68
CA TYR A 34 -15.80 18.01 28.69
C TYR A 34 -15.21 18.11 27.26
N PRO A 35 -13.92 18.45 27.12
CA PRO A 35 -13.30 18.64 25.82
C PRO A 35 -13.12 17.29 25.09
N LEU A 36 -12.91 17.42 23.78
CA LEU A 36 -12.87 16.40 22.73
C LEU A 36 -12.08 15.12 23.10
N ASP A 37 -12.57 13.95 22.70
CA ASP A 37 -11.89 12.65 22.90
C ASP A 37 -11.22 12.15 21.60
N LEU A 38 -10.02 11.58 21.71
CA LEU A 38 -9.23 10.93 20.65
C LEU A 38 -9.12 9.42 20.97
N THR A 39 -9.23 8.55 19.97
CA THR A 39 -9.03 7.10 20.15
C THR A 39 -7.73 6.65 19.53
N THR A 40 -6.98 5.83 20.24
CA THR A 40 -5.79 5.17 19.71
C THR A 40 -5.93 3.67 19.86
N ILE A 41 -5.86 2.94 18.75
CA ILE A 41 -5.82 1.47 18.75
C ILE A 41 -4.37 1.03 18.67
N PHE A 42 -3.87 0.37 19.71
CA PHE A 42 -2.55 -0.25 19.71
C PHE A 42 -2.71 -1.72 19.34
N THR A 43 -1.91 -2.21 18.40
CA THR A 43 -1.73 -3.66 18.25
C THR A 43 -0.33 -3.99 18.76
N ARG A 44 -0.26 -4.70 19.90
CA ARG A 44 1.02 -5.12 20.46
C ARG A 44 1.51 -6.39 19.75
N PRO A 45 2.83 -6.61 19.69
CA PRO A 45 3.41 -7.64 18.83
C PRO A 45 3.30 -9.09 19.32
N TYR A 46 2.63 -9.38 20.45
CA TYR A 46 2.89 -10.66 21.14
C TYR A 46 1.74 -11.42 21.82
N ALA A 47 0.56 -10.83 21.98
CA ALA A 47 -0.58 -11.54 22.59
C ALA A 47 -1.89 -10.74 22.47
N ASP A 48 -1.79 -9.41 22.48
CA ASP A 48 -2.92 -8.54 22.73
C ASP A 48 -3.01 -7.28 21.87
N GLN A 49 -4.24 -6.87 21.59
CA GLN A 49 -4.57 -5.58 20.99
C GLN A 49 -5.31 -4.72 22.02
N PRO A 50 -4.61 -3.80 22.70
CA PRO A 50 -5.26 -2.79 23.52
C PRO A 50 -5.84 -1.66 22.67
N ALA A 51 -7.10 -1.31 22.90
CA ALA A 51 -7.72 -0.12 22.32
C ALA A 51 -8.06 0.86 23.43
N ILE A 52 -7.55 2.09 23.32
CA ILE A 52 -7.71 3.13 24.35
C ILE A 52 -8.41 4.37 23.79
N VAL A 53 -9.21 5.02 24.65
CA VAL A 53 -9.78 6.34 24.40
C VAL A 53 -9.12 7.33 25.35
N VAL A 54 -8.60 8.41 24.78
CA VAL A 54 -7.79 9.41 25.45
C VAL A 54 -8.45 10.78 25.24
N GLN A 55 -8.64 11.55 26.31
CA GLN A 55 -9.19 12.90 26.18
C GLN A 55 -8.13 13.88 25.67
N SER A 56 -8.56 15.10 25.31
CA SER A 56 -7.64 16.16 24.87
C SER A 56 -6.61 16.58 25.93
N ASP A 57 -6.84 16.27 27.22
CA ASP A 57 -5.89 16.49 28.30
C ASP A 57 -4.92 15.32 28.54
N LEU A 58 -4.95 14.33 27.64
CA LEU A 58 -4.14 13.11 27.63
C LEU A 58 -4.52 12.05 28.69
N THR A 59 -5.68 12.19 29.33
CA THR A 59 -6.20 11.18 30.26
C THR A 59 -6.82 10.00 29.51
N VAL A 60 -6.46 8.77 29.88
CA VAL A 60 -7.13 7.55 29.39
C VAL A 60 -8.48 7.40 30.09
N VAL A 61 -9.56 7.38 29.33
CA VAL A 61 -10.95 7.28 29.83
C VAL A 61 -11.64 5.97 29.49
N ALA A 62 -11.06 5.18 28.59
CA ALA A 62 -11.49 3.82 28.32
C ALA A 62 -10.29 3.00 27.84
N GLU A 63 -10.27 1.73 28.21
CA GLU A 63 -9.30 0.75 27.73
C GLU A 63 -10.01 -0.59 27.63
N VAL A 64 -9.84 -1.26 26.49
CA VAL A 64 -10.20 -2.67 26.32
C VAL A 64 -9.03 -3.43 25.76
N LYS A 65 -9.05 -4.74 25.95
CA LYS A 65 -8.05 -5.67 25.45
C LYS A 65 -8.73 -6.72 24.58
N VAL A 66 -8.12 -7.07 23.46
CA VAL A 66 -8.38 -8.32 22.73
C VAL A 66 -7.14 -9.20 22.88
N ASP A 67 -7.33 -10.44 23.31
CA ASP A 67 -6.26 -11.41 23.53
C ASP A 67 -6.39 -12.51 22.47
N PHE A 68 -5.46 -12.58 21.52
CA PHE A 68 -5.64 -13.44 20.35
C PHE A 68 -5.80 -14.91 20.70
N ASP A 69 -5.01 -15.41 21.64
CA ASP A 69 -5.06 -16.80 22.07
C ASP A 69 -6.34 -17.09 22.85
N ALA A 70 -6.72 -16.21 23.78
CA ALA A 70 -7.92 -16.43 24.58
C ALA A 70 -9.21 -16.27 23.77
N ASP A 71 -9.26 -15.27 22.88
CA ASP A 71 -10.45 -14.91 22.12
C ASP A 71 -10.61 -15.73 20.84
N PHE A 72 -9.51 -16.12 20.19
CA PHE A 72 -9.53 -16.78 18.87
C PHE A 72 -8.60 -17.99 18.73
N GLY A 73 -7.87 -18.38 19.79
CA GLY A 73 -6.88 -19.46 19.76
C GLY A 73 -7.42 -20.78 19.25
N SER A 74 -8.59 -21.19 19.75
CA SER A 74 -9.26 -22.43 19.33
C SER A 74 -9.74 -22.39 17.88
N LYS A 75 -10.13 -21.22 17.39
CA LYS A 75 -10.65 -21.03 16.03
C LYS A 75 -9.55 -21.11 14.98
N TYR A 76 -8.43 -20.43 15.22
CA TYR A 76 -7.33 -20.34 14.26
C TYR A 76 -6.18 -21.31 14.53
N ASN A 77 -6.25 -22.08 15.63
CA ASN A 77 -5.20 -22.98 16.09
C ASN A 77 -3.83 -22.26 16.22
N ILE A 78 -3.88 -21.06 16.80
CA ILE A 78 -2.70 -20.19 16.99
C ILE A 78 -2.12 -20.38 18.39
N THR A 79 -0.85 -20.06 18.54
CA THR A 79 -0.18 -19.94 19.83
C THR A 79 0.64 -18.66 19.84
N LYS A 80 0.43 -17.80 20.85
CA LYS A 80 0.96 -16.44 20.93
C LYS A 80 0.62 -15.61 19.69
N GLY A 81 -0.62 -15.71 19.23
CA GLY A 81 -1.11 -14.93 18.09
C GLY A 81 -0.66 -15.38 16.71
N VAL A 82 0.11 -16.47 16.58
CA VAL A 82 0.74 -16.87 15.32
C VAL A 82 0.59 -18.37 15.03
N LEU A 83 0.81 -18.71 13.75
CA LEU A 83 1.08 -20.04 13.24
C LEU A 83 2.58 -20.14 12.93
N THR A 84 3.16 -21.32 13.16
CA THR A 84 4.55 -21.60 12.78
C THR A 84 4.63 -22.77 11.81
N ASN A 85 5.59 -22.68 10.89
CA ASN A 85 6.03 -23.78 10.06
C ASN A 85 7.53 -23.98 10.31
N ASP A 86 7.82 -24.83 11.29
CA ASP A 86 9.16 -25.04 11.83
C ASP A 86 10.14 -25.58 10.77
N ALA A 87 9.65 -26.34 9.78
CA ALA A 87 10.46 -26.91 8.71
C ALA A 87 11.09 -25.84 7.82
N GLU A 88 10.45 -24.68 7.70
CA GLU A 88 10.91 -23.57 6.86
C GLU A 88 11.25 -22.32 7.67
N HIS A 89 11.19 -22.40 9.01
CA HIS A 89 11.34 -21.27 9.94
C HIS A 89 10.37 -20.11 9.65
N GLU A 90 9.16 -20.44 9.20
CA GLU A 90 8.12 -19.48 8.87
C GLU A 90 7.24 -19.19 10.09
N VAL A 91 6.90 -17.92 10.29
CA VAL A 91 5.96 -17.46 11.32
C VAL A 91 4.99 -16.48 10.69
N PHE A 92 3.70 -16.74 10.80
CA PHE A 92 2.67 -15.97 10.12
C PHE A 92 1.36 -15.96 10.90
N ALA A 93 0.45 -15.06 10.55
CA ALA A 93 -0.87 -14.97 11.17
C ALA A 93 -1.97 -14.90 10.10
N PRO A 94 -3.16 -15.46 10.34
CA PRO A 94 -4.30 -15.27 9.44
C PRO A 94 -4.71 -13.80 9.38
N VAL A 95 -4.93 -13.25 8.19
CA VAL A 95 -5.46 -11.87 8.04
C VAL A 95 -6.85 -11.76 8.67
N ALA A 96 -7.66 -12.82 8.59
CA ALA A 96 -8.96 -12.92 9.22
C ALA A 96 -8.91 -12.68 10.75
N LEU A 97 -7.85 -13.13 11.44
CA LEU A 97 -7.65 -12.88 12.87
C LEU A 97 -7.61 -11.37 13.16
N PHE A 98 -6.93 -10.58 12.31
CA PHE A 98 -6.82 -9.14 12.49
C PHE A 98 -8.15 -8.42 12.26
N LEU A 99 -8.94 -8.89 11.28
CA LEU A 99 -10.27 -8.34 11.00
C LEU A 99 -11.22 -8.57 12.18
N GLU A 100 -11.29 -9.79 12.68
CA GLU A 100 -12.18 -10.14 13.79
C GLU A 100 -11.75 -9.49 15.11
N ALA A 101 -10.44 -9.38 15.34
CA ALA A 101 -9.94 -8.71 16.52
C ALA A 101 -10.25 -7.21 16.52
N LEU A 102 -10.23 -6.54 15.36
CA LEU A 102 -10.65 -5.14 15.25
C LEU A 102 -12.14 -4.99 15.56
N ASP A 103 -13.00 -5.85 14.98
CA ASP A 103 -14.44 -5.85 15.29
C ASP A 103 -14.67 -6.06 16.80
N LEU A 104 -14.02 -7.05 17.41
CA LEU A 104 -14.15 -7.35 18.84
C LEU A 104 -13.66 -6.21 19.73
N ALA A 105 -12.56 -5.54 19.38
CA ALA A 105 -12.05 -4.40 20.13
C ALA A 105 -13.05 -3.23 20.11
N LEU A 106 -13.64 -2.95 18.94
CA LEU A 106 -14.64 -1.89 18.79
C LEU A 106 -15.95 -2.23 19.50
N ASP A 107 -16.39 -3.49 19.45
CA ASP A 107 -17.58 -3.94 20.17
C ASP A 107 -17.37 -3.84 21.69
N ARG A 108 -16.23 -4.31 22.21
CA ARG A 108 -15.87 -4.18 23.63
C ARG A 108 -15.85 -2.72 24.06
N LEU A 109 -15.20 -1.83 23.30
CA LEU A 109 -15.19 -0.38 23.60
C LEU A 109 -16.59 0.20 23.67
N ARG A 110 -17.47 -0.17 22.72
CA ARG A 110 -18.86 0.31 22.69
C ARG A 110 -19.65 -0.17 23.90
N GLU A 111 -19.45 -1.41 24.32
CA GLU A 111 -20.15 -2.00 25.47
C GLU A 111 -19.67 -1.42 26.80
N THR A 112 -18.36 -1.25 26.97
CA THR A 112 -17.79 -0.79 28.25
C THR A 112 -17.79 0.72 28.41
N SER A 113 -17.79 1.48 27.31
CA SER A 113 -17.61 2.95 27.36
C SER A 113 -18.36 3.68 26.23
N PRO A 114 -19.69 3.49 26.11
CA PRO A 114 -20.49 4.03 25.00
C PRO A 114 -20.43 5.56 24.90
N ASP A 115 -20.44 6.26 26.03
CA ASP A 115 -20.37 7.72 26.07
C ASP A 115 -19.05 8.27 25.55
N SER A 116 -17.94 7.58 25.83
CA SER A 116 -16.61 7.95 25.33
C SER A 116 -16.50 7.70 23.83
N VAL A 117 -17.06 6.58 23.33
CA VAL A 117 -17.08 6.26 21.90
C VAL A 117 -17.87 7.29 21.09
N ALA A 118 -18.99 7.79 21.62
CA ALA A 118 -19.79 8.82 20.95
C ALA A 118 -19.07 10.17 20.78
N ARG A 119 -17.99 10.41 21.52
CA ARG A 119 -17.24 11.69 21.52
C ARG A 119 -15.94 11.65 20.71
N ILE A 120 -15.59 10.50 20.12
CA ILE A 120 -14.36 10.32 19.34
C ILE A 120 -14.32 11.31 18.17
N LYS A 121 -13.23 12.08 18.07
CA LYS A 121 -12.97 13.04 16.98
C LYS A 121 -11.87 12.63 16.02
N GLY A 122 -11.02 11.71 16.45
CA GLY A 122 -9.91 11.21 15.66
C GLY A 122 -9.54 9.82 16.11
N ILE A 123 -9.03 9.04 15.16
CA ILE A 123 -8.52 7.70 15.40
C ILE A 123 -7.12 7.56 14.79
N SER A 124 -6.25 6.88 15.51
CA SER A 124 -4.93 6.46 15.02
C SER A 124 -4.64 5.06 15.55
N GLY A 125 -3.60 4.44 15.01
CA GLY A 125 -3.11 3.20 15.59
C GLY A 125 -1.64 2.94 15.34
N SER A 126 -1.14 1.93 16.04
CA SER A 126 0.19 1.36 15.84
C SER A 126 0.06 -0.14 15.68
N CYS A 127 0.97 -0.73 14.90
CA CYS A 127 0.97 -2.16 14.69
C CYS A 127 2.33 -2.81 14.80
N GLN A 128 2.32 -4.14 14.93
CA GLN A 128 3.54 -4.93 14.75
C GLN A 128 4.21 -4.53 13.43
N GLN A 129 5.52 -4.31 13.50
CA GLN A 129 6.28 -3.86 12.34
C GLN A 129 6.55 -5.01 11.37
N HIS A 130 6.92 -4.65 10.14
CA HIS A 130 7.36 -5.54 9.07
C HIS A 130 6.32 -6.51 8.47
N GLY A 131 5.31 -6.92 9.24
CA GLY A 131 4.25 -7.77 8.74
C GLY A 131 3.50 -7.13 7.57
N SER A 132 3.06 -7.95 6.62
CA SER A 132 2.44 -7.47 5.37
C SER A 132 1.15 -8.20 5.02
N THR A 133 0.25 -7.49 4.34
CA THR A 133 -1.00 -8.00 3.77
C THR A 133 -1.01 -7.74 2.26
N TYR A 134 -1.70 -8.60 1.52
CA TYR A 134 -1.68 -8.64 0.06
C TYR A 134 -3.11 -8.51 -0.45
N TRP A 135 -3.45 -7.31 -0.92
CA TRP A 135 -4.77 -6.96 -1.42
C TRP A 135 -4.97 -7.45 -2.85
N SER A 136 -6.15 -8.00 -3.12
CA SER A 136 -6.60 -8.33 -4.47
C SER A 136 -7.06 -7.07 -5.25
N ALA A 137 -7.44 -7.25 -6.51
CA ALA A 137 -8.00 -6.17 -7.32
C ALA A 137 -9.37 -5.68 -6.82
N GLU A 138 -10.08 -6.53 -6.09
CA GLU A 138 -11.42 -6.27 -5.54
C GLU A 138 -11.37 -5.40 -4.27
N ALA A 139 -10.21 -5.27 -3.64
CA ALA A 139 -10.05 -4.67 -2.32
C ALA A 139 -10.63 -3.25 -2.19
N GLU A 140 -10.31 -2.34 -3.12
CA GLU A 140 -10.81 -0.96 -3.07
C GLU A 140 -12.34 -0.89 -3.18
N ALA A 141 -12.93 -1.73 -4.06
CA ALA A 141 -14.37 -1.78 -4.21
C ALA A 141 -15.06 -2.34 -2.95
N LEU A 142 -14.50 -3.38 -2.33
CA LEU A 142 -15.04 -3.98 -1.11
C LEU A 142 -14.89 -3.03 0.09
N LEU A 143 -13.72 -2.42 0.29
CA LEU A 143 -13.48 -1.43 1.35
C LEU A 143 -14.41 -0.22 1.24
N ALA A 144 -14.68 0.25 0.01
CA ALA A 144 -15.54 1.40 -0.22
C ALA A 144 -17.02 1.14 0.10
N ASN A 145 -17.44 -0.12 0.15
CA ASN A 145 -18.85 -0.55 0.28
C ASN A 145 -19.12 -1.36 1.55
N LEU A 146 -18.32 -1.17 2.61
CA LEU A 146 -18.53 -1.84 3.89
C LEU A 146 -19.92 -1.53 4.49
N ASP A 147 -20.64 -2.58 4.84
CA ASP A 147 -21.89 -2.57 5.58
C ASP A 147 -21.60 -2.64 7.10
N PRO A 148 -21.94 -1.61 7.88
CA PRO A 148 -21.70 -1.57 9.31
C PRO A 148 -22.52 -2.59 10.12
N ALA A 149 -23.52 -3.23 9.52
CA ALA A 149 -24.29 -4.29 10.16
C ALA A 149 -23.65 -5.68 10.07
N LYS A 150 -22.56 -5.84 9.30
CA LYS A 150 -21.88 -7.12 9.06
C LYS A 150 -20.47 -7.10 9.62
N ALA A 151 -19.92 -8.28 9.92
CA ALA A 151 -18.53 -8.41 10.33
C ALA A 151 -17.59 -8.11 9.16
N LEU A 152 -16.38 -7.60 9.44
CA LEU A 152 -15.38 -7.31 8.42
C LEU A 152 -14.92 -8.58 7.69
N VAL A 153 -14.73 -9.67 8.43
CA VAL A 153 -14.26 -10.95 7.90
C VAL A 153 -15.19 -11.53 6.82
N ASP A 154 -16.50 -11.32 6.95
CA ASP A 154 -17.51 -11.81 6.00
C ASP A 154 -17.57 -10.96 4.73
N GLN A 155 -17.11 -9.71 4.80
CA GLN A 155 -17.20 -8.72 3.72
C GLN A 155 -15.91 -8.62 2.90
N LEU A 156 -14.79 -8.94 3.52
CA LEU A 156 -13.45 -8.76 2.96
C LEU A 156 -12.77 -10.09 2.60
N ALA A 157 -13.52 -11.20 2.56
CA ALA A 157 -12.97 -12.51 2.20
C ALA A 157 -12.24 -12.49 0.85
N ASP A 158 -12.82 -11.83 -0.15
CA ASP A 158 -12.27 -11.71 -1.51
C ASP A 158 -11.34 -10.49 -1.68
N ALA A 159 -11.10 -9.71 -0.62
CA ALA A 159 -10.24 -8.52 -0.67
C ALA A 159 -8.73 -8.87 -0.63
N PHE A 160 -8.38 -10.13 -0.38
CA PHE A 160 -6.99 -10.55 -0.21
C PHE A 160 -6.61 -11.64 -1.21
N SER A 161 -5.49 -11.43 -1.90
CA SER A 161 -4.84 -12.48 -2.71
C SER A 161 -4.13 -13.51 -1.82
N HIS A 162 -3.79 -13.12 -0.59
CA HIS A 162 -3.12 -14.00 0.38
C HIS A 162 -3.82 -13.96 1.76
N PRO A 163 -4.27 -15.11 2.30
CA PRO A 163 -5.00 -15.13 3.58
C PRO A 163 -4.10 -15.01 4.81
N TYR A 164 -2.77 -15.01 4.65
CA TYR A 164 -1.82 -14.95 5.75
C TYR A 164 -0.91 -13.72 5.62
N ALA A 165 -0.52 -13.18 6.76
CA ALA A 165 0.47 -12.13 6.89
C ALA A 165 1.75 -12.71 7.52
N PRO A 166 2.93 -12.54 6.89
CA PRO A 166 4.21 -12.83 7.53
C PRO A 166 4.34 -12.06 8.84
N ASN A 167 4.90 -12.70 9.85
CA ASN A 167 5.12 -12.10 11.16
C ASN A 167 6.57 -11.58 11.27
N TRP A 168 6.80 -10.64 12.17
CA TRP A 168 8.14 -10.12 12.42
C TRP A 168 9.09 -11.16 13.04
N GLN A 169 8.57 -12.25 13.60
CA GLN A 169 9.37 -13.37 14.10
C GLN A 169 9.85 -14.33 12.99
N ASP A 170 9.43 -14.12 11.74
CA ASP A 170 9.76 -14.98 10.62
C ASP A 170 11.26 -14.96 10.29
N GLY A 171 11.85 -16.15 10.14
CA GLY A 171 13.28 -16.37 9.88
C GLY A 171 13.55 -17.03 8.53
N SER A 172 12.56 -17.10 7.63
CA SER A 172 12.58 -18.02 6.49
C SER A 172 13.28 -17.50 5.22
N THR A 173 13.82 -16.28 5.26
CA THR A 173 14.22 -15.50 4.08
C THR A 173 15.73 -15.26 3.92
N GLN A 174 16.60 -16.12 4.49
CA GLN A 174 18.06 -15.90 4.44
C GLN A 174 18.57 -15.69 3.00
N ALA A 175 18.15 -16.53 2.05
CA ALA A 175 18.54 -16.41 0.65
C ALA A 175 18.03 -15.11 -0.02
N GLN A 176 16.94 -14.51 0.48
CA GLN A 176 16.49 -13.20 0.03
C GLN A 176 17.30 -12.08 0.69
N CYS A 177 17.67 -12.22 1.97
CA CYS A 177 18.56 -11.28 2.65
C CYS A 177 19.91 -11.15 1.93
N ASP A 178 20.55 -12.28 1.61
CA ASP A 178 21.84 -12.31 0.92
C ASP A 178 21.76 -11.56 -0.42
N ARG A 179 20.67 -11.77 -1.17
CA ARG A 179 20.43 -11.08 -2.45
C ARG A 179 20.12 -9.60 -2.32
N PHE A 180 19.47 -9.18 -1.23
CA PHE A 180 19.24 -7.75 -0.95
C PHE A 180 20.57 -7.03 -0.66
N ASP A 181 21.42 -7.64 0.16
CA ASP A 181 22.76 -7.10 0.45
C ASP A 181 23.61 -7.06 -0.83
N GLU A 182 23.65 -8.14 -1.61
CA GLU A 182 24.37 -8.21 -2.88
C GLU A 182 23.88 -7.19 -3.92
N HIS A 183 22.57 -6.91 -3.97
CA HIS A 183 21.98 -6.00 -4.96
C HIS A 183 22.53 -4.57 -4.83
N LEU A 184 22.75 -4.09 -3.60
CA LEU A 184 23.41 -2.80 -3.34
C LEU A 184 24.91 -2.92 -3.12
N GLY A 185 25.50 -4.09 -3.38
CA GLY A 185 26.92 -4.39 -3.27
C GLY A 185 27.28 -5.06 -1.95
N ASP A 186 26.81 -4.52 -0.83
CA ASP A 186 26.97 -5.14 0.49
C ASP A 186 25.93 -4.63 1.52
N ALA A 187 25.91 -5.30 2.67
CA ALA A 187 25.06 -4.97 3.81
C ALA A 187 25.27 -3.54 4.34
N GLN A 188 26.49 -2.98 4.22
CA GLN A 188 26.79 -1.63 4.70
C GLN A 188 26.17 -0.57 3.78
N ARG A 189 26.21 -0.79 2.46
CA ARG A 189 25.58 0.08 1.49
C ARG A 189 24.06 0.03 1.60
N LEU A 190 23.47 -1.16 1.77
CA LEU A 190 22.05 -1.28 2.04
C LEU A 190 21.66 -0.56 3.33
N ALA A 191 22.42 -0.73 4.41
CA ALA A 191 22.18 0.00 5.65
C ALA A 191 22.29 1.52 5.50
N HIS A 192 23.19 2.01 4.65
CA HIS A 192 23.29 3.44 4.34
C HIS A 192 22.06 3.98 3.60
N VAL A 193 21.48 3.20 2.68
CA VAL A 193 20.27 3.59 1.92
C VAL A 193 19.02 3.47 2.77
N THR A 194 18.79 2.29 3.36
CA THR A 194 17.50 1.93 3.96
C THR A 194 17.51 1.98 5.49
N GLY A 195 18.61 2.43 6.10
CA GLY A 195 18.78 2.53 7.55
C GLY A 195 19.09 1.21 8.27
N SER A 196 19.16 0.09 7.55
CA SER A 196 19.46 -1.24 8.10
C SER A 196 19.95 -2.19 7.00
N ALA A 197 20.84 -3.13 7.35
CA ALA A 197 21.17 -4.26 6.48
C ALA A 197 19.94 -5.15 6.25
N ALA A 198 20.03 -6.11 5.33
CA ALA A 198 18.93 -7.01 5.05
C ALA A 198 18.62 -7.87 6.28
N HIS A 199 17.34 -8.03 6.60
CA HIS A 199 16.94 -8.86 7.72
C HIS A 199 15.71 -9.70 7.40
N HIS A 200 15.65 -10.90 7.99
CA HIS A 200 14.67 -11.92 7.61
C HIS A 200 13.23 -11.42 7.65
N ARG A 201 12.92 -10.70 8.72
CA ARG A 201 11.58 -10.19 8.96
C ARG A 201 11.19 -8.99 8.12
N PHE A 202 12.16 -8.29 7.52
CA PHE A 202 11.90 -7.03 6.82
C PHE A 202 11.04 -7.31 5.59
N THR A 203 10.10 -6.40 5.33
CA THR A 203 8.99 -6.69 4.41
C THR A 203 9.45 -6.99 2.99
N GLY A 204 10.51 -6.35 2.50
CA GLY A 204 11.05 -6.58 1.16
C GLY A 204 11.50 -8.02 0.94
N THR A 205 12.20 -8.62 1.90
CA THR A 205 12.69 -10.01 1.80
C THR A 205 11.53 -11.01 1.86
N GLN A 206 10.51 -10.72 2.68
CA GLN A 206 9.28 -11.50 2.76
C GLN A 206 8.47 -11.44 1.45
N ILE A 207 8.33 -10.25 0.86
CA ILE A 207 7.67 -10.07 -0.45
C ILE A 207 8.40 -10.87 -1.53
N MET A 208 9.74 -10.78 -1.58
CA MET A 208 10.55 -11.50 -2.56
C MET A 208 10.34 -13.01 -2.45
N ARG A 209 10.38 -13.56 -1.23
CA ARG A 209 10.13 -14.99 -0.99
C ARG A 209 8.73 -15.41 -1.41
N LEU A 210 7.71 -14.64 -1.03
CA LEU A 210 6.32 -14.96 -1.37
C LEU A 210 6.08 -14.90 -2.89
N ARG A 211 6.69 -13.95 -3.60
CA ARG A 211 6.67 -13.90 -5.07
C ARG A 211 7.26 -15.16 -5.70
N GLU A 212 8.37 -15.65 -5.16
CA GLU A 212 9.05 -16.86 -5.68
C GLU A 212 8.27 -18.13 -5.40
N LYS A 213 7.77 -18.29 -4.16
CA LYS A 213 7.02 -19.47 -3.75
C LYS A 213 5.59 -19.51 -4.29
N ARG A 214 4.96 -18.35 -4.45
CA ARG A 214 3.54 -18.21 -4.78
C ARG A 214 3.35 -17.17 -5.90
N PRO A 215 3.93 -17.39 -7.10
CA PRO A 215 3.91 -16.41 -8.18
C PRO A 215 2.49 -16.05 -8.63
N ALA A 216 1.55 -17.01 -8.64
CA ALA A 216 0.15 -16.77 -8.98
C ALA A 216 -0.56 -15.86 -7.95
N MET A 217 -0.28 -16.05 -6.66
CA MET A 217 -0.81 -15.17 -5.60
C MET A 217 -0.26 -13.75 -5.76
N TYR A 218 1.06 -13.63 -5.99
CA TYR A 218 1.68 -12.32 -6.16
C TYR A 218 1.14 -11.61 -7.40
N ALA A 219 0.94 -12.33 -8.51
CA ALA A 219 0.31 -11.79 -9.72
C ALA A 219 -1.14 -11.34 -9.51
N ALA A 220 -1.88 -11.99 -8.61
CA ALA A 220 -3.24 -11.58 -8.21
C ALA A 220 -3.26 -10.44 -7.18
N THR A 221 -2.10 -9.99 -6.70
CA THR A 221 -1.98 -8.91 -5.72
C THR A 221 -1.95 -7.56 -6.42
N ALA A 222 -2.97 -6.72 -6.17
CA ALA A 222 -3.01 -5.35 -6.69
C ALA A 222 -2.22 -4.38 -5.80
N ARG A 223 -2.15 -4.64 -4.49
CA ARG A 223 -1.47 -3.76 -3.53
C ARG A 223 -0.95 -4.53 -2.32
N ILE A 224 0.18 -4.10 -1.77
CA ILE A 224 0.74 -4.62 -0.51
C ILE A 224 0.69 -3.52 0.54
N SER A 225 0.32 -3.87 1.77
CA SER A 225 0.26 -2.98 2.93
C SER A 225 1.03 -3.57 4.12
N LEU A 226 1.67 -2.71 4.90
CA LEU A 226 2.14 -3.06 6.26
C LEU A 226 0.92 -3.17 7.18
N ILE A 227 1.02 -3.92 8.29
CA ILE A 227 -0.10 -4.09 9.24
C ILE A 227 -0.65 -2.73 9.73
N SER A 228 0.22 -1.73 9.88
CA SER A 228 -0.14 -0.34 10.20
C SER A 228 -1.05 0.30 9.14
N SER A 229 -0.60 0.32 7.89
CA SER A 229 -1.37 0.85 6.75
C SER A 229 -2.62 0.00 6.44
N PHE A 230 -2.59 -1.30 6.73
CA PHE A 230 -3.75 -2.19 6.65
C PHE A 230 -4.83 -1.76 7.64
N LEU A 231 -4.49 -1.58 8.91
CA LEU A 231 -5.44 -1.08 9.94
C LEU A 231 -6.01 0.29 9.53
N ALA A 232 -5.15 1.20 9.06
CA ALA A 232 -5.61 2.49 8.55
C ALA A 232 -6.57 2.33 7.35
N SER A 233 -6.32 1.36 6.47
CA SER A 233 -7.17 1.10 5.30
C SER A 233 -8.58 0.66 5.71
N LEU A 234 -8.68 -0.21 6.70
CA LEU A 234 -9.97 -0.65 7.25
C LEU A 234 -10.76 0.51 7.84
N LEU A 235 -10.10 1.39 8.59
CA LEU A 235 -10.72 2.57 9.21
C LEU A 235 -11.14 3.62 8.16
N LEU A 236 -10.39 3.74 7.06
CA LEU A 236 -10.67 4.69 5.98
C LEU A 236 -11.74 4.18 5.00
N GLY A 237 -11.95 2.86 4.88
CA GLY A 237 -12.76 2.27 3.82
C GLY A 237 -12.17 2.50 2.41
N ARG A 238 -10.83 2.55 2.32
CA ARG A 238 -10.01 2.59 1.10
C ARG A 238 -8.57 2.26 1.47
N ILE A 239 -7.72 1.90 0.51
CA ILE A 239 -6.32 1.58 0.82
C ILE A 239 -5.56 2.84 1.27
N ALA A 240 -4.98 2.80 2.47
CA ALA A 240 -4.16 3.85 3.02
C ALA A 240 -2.73 3.83 2.43
N PRO A 241 -2.07 4.99 2.28
CA PRO A 241 -0.64 5.01 2.02
C PRO A 241 0.13 4.46 3.23
N PHE A 242 1.42 4.20 3.04
CA PHE A 242 2.28 3.89 4.17
C PHE A 242 2.64 5.17 4.95
N ASP A 243 3.01 5.03 6.22
CA ASP A 243 3.69 6.10 6.95
C ASP A 243 5.21 5.95 6.85
N ILE A 244 5.93 7.08 6.85
CA ILE A 244 7.38 7.11 6.65
C ILE A 244 8.13 6.33 7.74
N SER A 245 7.60 6.26 8.97
CA SER A 245 8.31 5.59 10.06
C SER A 245 8.29 4.07 9.93
N ASP A 246 7.23 3.48 9.37
CA ASP A 246 7.12 2.01 9.31
C ASP A 246 7.75 1.44 8.03
N ILE A 247 7.80 2.22 6.93
CA ILE A 247 8.45 1.78 5.68
C ILE A 247 9.97 1.63 5.78
N THR A 248 10.62 2.30 6.73
CA THR A 248 12.05 2.09 6.98
C THR A 248 12.34 0.66 7.45
N GLY A 249 11.33 -0.06 7.95
CA GLY A 249 11.42 -1.49 8.28
C GLY A 249 11.27 -2.46 7.11
N MET A 250 11.35 -1.98 5.85
CA MET A 250 11.07 -2.81 4.66
C MET A 250 12.30 -3.18 3.83
N ASN A 251 13.46 -2.53 4.01
CA ASN A 251 14.61 -2.56 3.08
C ASN A 251 14.25 -2.12 1.64
N LEU A 252 13.23 -1.27 1.46
CA LEU A 252 12.75 -0.79 0.14
C LEU A 252 12.74 0.74 0.01
N TRP A 253 12.83 1.46 1.13
CA TRP A 253 12.76 2.92 1.17
C TRP A 253 14.16 3.51 1.28
N ASP A 254 14.51 4.43 0.38
CA ASP A 254 15.74 5.20 0.46
C ASP A 254 15.49 6.38 1.43
N ILE A 255 16.08 6.27 2.62
CA ILE A 255 15.90 7.24 3.70
C ILE A 255 16.50 8.61 3.34
N PRO A 256 17.74 8.71 2.81
CA PRO A 256 18.31 10.01 2.43
C PRO A 256 17.48 10.79 1.40
N SER A 257 16.92 10.11 0.41
CA SER A 257 16.10 10.74 -0.64
C SER A 257 14.63 10.93 -0.26
N ALA A 258 14.18 10.29 0.84
CA ALA A 258 12.77 10.23 1.23
C ALA A 258 11.86 9.79 0.06
N ALA A 259 12.32 8.81 -0.70
CA ALA A 259 11.60 8.17 -1.78
C ALA A 259 11.69 6.63 -1.65
N TRP A 260 10.83 5.91 -2.36
CA TRP A 260 11.13 4.50 -2.60
C TRP A 260 12.48 4.45 -3.32
N SER A 261 13.23 3.37 -3.15
CA SER A 261 14.35 3.12 -4.05
C SER A 261 13.75 2.95 -5.44
N ASP A 262 13.54 4.07 -6.14
CA ASP A 262 12.86 4.14 -7.42
C ASP A 262 13.79 3.47 -8.42
N GLU A 263 13.59 2.17 -8.60
CA GLU A 263 14.06 1.52 -9.81
C GLU A 263 13.33 2.20 -10.97
N LEU A 264 14.11 2.96 -11.73
CA LEU A 264 14.27 2.76 -13.17
C LEU A 264 13.00 2.16 -13.82
N PRO A 265 12.21 2.92 -14.62
CA PRO A 265 11.08 2.37 -15.34
C PRO A 265 11.50 1.08 -16.05
N ARG A 266 10.76 0.00 -15.84
CA ARG A 266 11.13 -1.32 -16.36
C ARG A 266 11.36 -1.28 -17.88
N ARG A 267 10.51 -0.54 -18.60
CA ARG A 267 10.62 -0.29 -20.04
C ARG A 267 10.19 1.14 -20.34
N ILE A 268 10.84 1.77 -21.31
CA ILE A 268 10.44 3.08 -21.84
C ILE A 268 9.82 2.85 -23.22
N TYR A 269 8.58 3.28 -23.45
CA TYR A 269 7.91 3.16 -24.76
C TYR A 269 7.90 4.50 -25.49
N LEU A 270 8.41 4.52 -26.72
CA LEU A 270 8.45 5.68 -27.59
C LEU A 270 7.36 5.59 -28.67
N VAL A 271 6.59 6.67 -28.81
CA VAL A 271 5.50 6.81 -29.78
C VAL A 271 5.59 8.15 -30.52
N GLY A 272 5.03 8.19 -31.74
CA GLY A 272 4.96 9.42 -32.55
C GLY A 272 6.20 9.68 -33.40
N GLY A 273 6.16 10.71 -34.26
CA GLY A 273 7.19 10.93 -35.29
C GLY A 273 8.61 11.16 -34.76
N GLY A 274 8.75 11.71 -33.55
CA GLY A 274 10.05 11.91 -32.90
C GLY A 274 10.73 10.61 -32.44
N SER A 275 9.97 9.53 -32.23
CA SER A 275 10.52 8.24 -31.78
C SER A 275 11.40 7.55 -32.82
N LEU A 276 11.39 8.02 -34.06
CA LEU A 276 12.25 7.51 -35.13
C LEU A 276 13.71 7.92 -34.96
N ASN A 277 14.01 8.95 -34.16
CA ASN A 277 15.36 9.41 -33.92
C ASN A 277 16.05 8.56 -32.83
N PRO A 278 17.09 7.76 -33.17
CA PRO A 278 17.77 6.91 -32.19
C PRO A 278 18.42 7.69 -31.04
N ALA A 279 18.88 8.92 -31.29
CA ALA A 279 19.48 9.76 -30.26
C ALA A 279 18.47 10.15 -29.17
N ILE A 280 17.20 10.36 -29.54
CA ILE A 280 16.13 10.63 -28.57
C ILE A 280 15.90 9.40 -27.70
N GLY A 281 15.82 8.21 -28.30
CA GLY A 281 15.67 6.97 -27.54
C GLY A 281 16.83 6.70 -26.59
N GLN A 282 18.07 6.94 -27.03
CA GLN A 282 19.26 6.84 -26.20
C GLN A 282 19.23 7.82 -25.02
N VAL A 283 18.99 9.11 -25.27
CA VAL A 283 18.95 10.13 -24.21
C VAL A 283 17.83 9.84 -23.21
N LEU A 284 16.65 9.41 -23.67
CA LEU A 284 15.58 8.99 -22.76
C LEU A 284 15.98 7.76 -21.93
N GLY A 285 16.68 6.80 -22.52
CA GLY A 285 17.24 5.67 -21.78
C GLY A 285 18.28 6.08 -20.74
N GLU A 286 19.13 7.04 -21.08
CA GLU A 286 20.16 7.61 -20.21
C GLU A 286 19.58 8.45 -19.07
N VAL A 287 18.53 9.24 -19.32
CA VAL A 287 17.94 10.15 -18.33
C VAL A 287 16.89 9.45 -17.47
N LEU A 288 15.97 8.70 -18.09
CA LEU A 288 14.85 8.08 -17.39
C LEU A 288 15.19 6.68 -16.88
N GLY A 289 16.13 5.98 -17.51
CA GLY A 289 16.68 4.74 -16.98
C GLY A 289 15.81 3.51 -17.19
N GLY A 290 15.61 3.08 -18.45
CA GLY A 290 14.83 1.88 -18.76
C GLY A 290 15.54 0.56 -18.38
N ALA A 291 15.15 -0.16 -17.31
CA ALA A 291 15.90 -1.33 -16.82
C ALA A 291 15.98 -2.50 -17.84
N GLU A 292 14.89 -2.75 -18.58
CA GLU A 292 14.82 -3.76 -19.65
C GLU A 292 14.99 -3.17 -21.05
N GLY A 293 15.13 -1.85 -21.16
CA GLY A 293 15.38 -1.15 -22.42
C GLY A 293 14.36 -0.07 -22.81
N VAL A 294 14.65 0.55 -23.96
CA VAL A 294 13.75 1.48 -24.64
C VAL A 294 13.16 0.78 -25.85
N TYR A 295 11.86 0.90 -26.00
CA TYR A 295 11.04 0.20 -26.96
C TYR A 295 10.29 1.21 -27.80
N ARG A 296 10.11 0.92 -29.08
CA ARG A 296 9.36 1.77 -30.00
C ARG A 296 8.15 0.99 -30.52
N LEU A 297 7.00 1.67 -30.59
CA LEU A 297 5.85 1.13 -31.29
C LEU A 297 6.04 1.26 -32.81
N ASP A 298 6.03 0.14 -33.52
CA ASP A 298 6.05 0.13 -34.99
C ASP A 298 4.63 0.32 -35.54
N VAL A 299 4.17 1.57 -35.52
CA VAL A 299 2.84 1.97 -36.00
C VAL A 299 2.90 2.81 -37.28
N GLY A 300 3.94 2.62 -38.11
CA GLY A 300 4.06 3.25 -39.42
C GLY A 300 4.17 4.79 -39.40
N GLY A 301 4.68 5.37 -38.31
CA GLY A 301 4.96 6.81 -38.18
C GLY A 301 3.74 7.72 -37.93
N ASN A 302 2.51 7.19 -37.97
CA ASN A 302 1.26 7.97 -37.87
C ASN A 302 0.45 7.64 -36.61
N ALA A 303 1.11 7.51 -35.45
CA ALA A 303 0.48 7.12 -34.18
C ALA A 303 -0.77 7.95 -33.82
N CYS A 304 -0.78 9.25 -34.14
CA CYS A 304 -1.93 10.13 -33.91
C CYS A 304 -3.14 9.76 -34.77
N ALA A 305 -2.94 9.50 -36.07
CA ALA A 305 -4.01 9.07 -36.97
C ALA A 305 -4.52 7.68 -36.59
N LEU A 306 -3.63 6.78 -36.15
CA LEU A 306 -3.97 5.45 -35.68
C LEU A 306 -4.82 5.50 -34.41
N GLY A 307 -4.47 6.35 -33.43
CA GLY A 307 -5.28 6.55 -32.23
C GLY A 307 -6.69 7.06 -32.56
N GLY A 308 -6.82 7.95 -33.56
CA GLY A 308 -8.12 8.39 -34.09
C GLY A 308 -8.92 7.25 -34.71
N ALA A 309 -8.28 6.39 -35.52
CA ALA A 309 -8.91 5.21 -36.11
C ALA A 309 -9.38 4.21 -35.04
N TYR A 310 -8.57 3.96 -34.01
CA TYR A 310 -8.95 3.10 -32.87
C TYR A 310 -10.14 3.66 -32.10
N LYS A 311 -10.21 4.98 -31.89
CA LYS A 311 -11.37 5.62 -31.26
C LYS A 311 -12.63 5.47 -32.11
N ALA A 312 -12.53 5.53 -33.44
CA ALA A 312 -13.65 5.27 -34.34
C ALA A 312 -14.12 3.81 -34.28
N VAL A 313 -13.19 2.85 -34.23
CA VAL A 313 -13.49 1.43 -34.03
C VAL A 313 -14.21 1.23 -32.70
N TRP A 314 -13.69 1.79 -31.61
CA TRP A 314 -14.33 1.70 -30.29
C TRP A 314 -15.73 2.33 -30.29
N ALA A 315 -15.90 3.52 -30.88
CA ALA A 315 -17.21 4.17 -30.94
C ALA A 315 -18.25 3.35 -31.71
N ARG A 316 -17.82 2.54 -32.70
CA ARG A 316 -18.69 1.73 -33.54
C ARG A 316 -18.95 0.31 -33.01
N GLU A 317 -17.94 -0.31 -32.42
CA GLU A 317 -17.93 -1.75 -32.14
C GLU A 317 -17.99 -2.09 -30.65
N ARG A 318 -17.91 -1.10 -29.75
CA ARG A 318 -18.01 -1.36 -28.31
C ARG A 318 -19.37 -1.93 -27.92
N LYS A 319 -19.35 -2.87 -26.98
CA LYS A 319 -20.56 -3.30 -26.26
C LYS A 319 -20.99 -2.22 -25.25
N GLU A 320 -22.21 -2.35 -24.75
CA GLU A 320 -22.70 -1.46 -23.69
C GLU A 320 -21.78 -1.55 -22.46
N GLY A 321 -21.24 -0.41 -22.03
CA GLY A 321 -20.29 -0.32 -20.93
C GLY A 321 -18.83 -0.65 -21.25
N GLU A 322 -18.51 -1.19 -22.44
CA GLU A 322 -17.14 -1.59 -22.80
C GLU A 322 -16.25 -0.37 -23.05
N THR A 323 -15.14 -0.32 -22.34
CA THR A 323 -14.15 0.76 -22.37
C THR A 323 -13.25 0.65 -23.60
N PHE A 324 -12.52 1.73 -23.88
CA PHE A 324 -11.58 1.77 -25.00
C PHE A 324 -10.45 0.75 -24.84
N ASP A 325 -9.94 0.63 -23.62
CA ASP A 325 -8.82 -0.25 -23.30
C ASP A 325 -9.21 -1.73 -23.38
N GLU A 326 -10.44 -2.09 -22.98
CA GLU A 326 -10.95 -3.45 -23.13
C GLU A 326 -11.05 -3.87 -24.61
N LEU A 327 -11.67 -3.04 -25.45
CA LEU A 327 -11.89 -3.38 -26.85
C LEU A 327 -10.59 -3.39 -27.67
N ILE A 328 -9.72 -2.39 -27.47
CA ILE A 328 -8.47 -2.27 -28.22
C ILE A 328 -7.40 -3.20 -27.64
N GLY A 329 -7.32 -3.33 -26.31
CA GLY A 329 -6.40 -4.23 -25.63
C GLY A 329 -6.59 -5.68 -26.02
N ALA A 330 -7.84 -6.14 -26.19
CA ALA A 330 -8.14 -7.50 -26.68
C ALA A 330 -7.63 -7.78 -28.11
N ARG A 331 -7.35 -6.74 -28.90
CA ARG A 331 -6.85 -6.83 -30.29
C ARG A 331 -5.37 -6.49 -30.40
N TRP A 332 -4.77 -5.99 -29.33
CA TRP A 332 -3.37 -5.57 -29.29
C TRP A 332 -2.45 -6.78 -29.13
N LYS A 333 -1.38 -6.81 -29.90
CA LYS A 333 -0.34 -7.84 -29.81
C LYS A 333 1.01 -7.17 -29.67
N GLU A 334 1.57 -7.21 -28.47
CA GLU A 334 2.83 -6.54 -28.14
C GLU A 334 3.99 -7.02 -29.02
N ASP A 335 4.14 -8.33 -29.18
CA ASP A 335 5.24 -8.95 -29.93
C ASP A 335 5.25 -8.61 -31.43
N GLU A 336 4.11 -8.17 -31.97
CA GLU A 336 3.97 -7.77 -33.39
C GLU A 336 4.10 -6.25 -33.59
N ALA A 337 4.01 -5.45 -32.52
CA ALA A 337 3.87 -4.00 -32.58
C ALA A 337 4.99 -3.22 -31.86
N VAL A 338 5.90 -3.92 -31.17
CA VAL A 338 6.92 -3.32 -30.32
C VAL A 338 8.31 -3.85 -30.68
N GLU A 339 9.25 -2.94 -30.89
CA GLU A 339 10.66 -3.24 -31.14
C GLU A 339 11.54 -2.64 -30.04
N ARG A 340 12.49 -3.40 -29.49
CA ARG A 340 13.53 -2.83 -28.61
C ARG A 340 14.54 -2.04 -29.44
N VAL A 341 14.67 -0.75 -29.16
CA VAL A 341 15.51 0.19 -29.92
C VAL A 341 16.73 0.69 -29.14
N ASP A 342 16.74 0.56 -27.81
CA ASP A 342 17.91 0.89 -26.97
C ASP A 342 17.99 0.01 -25.72
N ILE A 343 19.17 -0.04 -25.10
CA ILE A 343 19.41 -0.79 -23.86
C ILE A 343 18.80 -0.13 -22.62
N GLY A 344 18.49 1.17 -22.67
CA GLY A 344 17.92 1.92 -21.56
C GLY A 344 18.97 2.33 -20.55
N TYR A 345 18.88 1.80 -19.34
CA TYR A 345 19.75 2.16 -18.22
C TYR A 345 21.24 1.98 -18.55
N ARG A 346 22.03 3.00 -18.22
CA ARG A 346 23.49 3.00 -18.33
C ARG A 346 24.10 3.46 -17.03
N LYS A 347 24.74 2.52 -16.33
CA LYS A 347 25.46 2.77 -15.08
C LYS A 347 26.48 3.89 -15.23
N GLY A 348 26.45 4.85 -14.32
CA GLY A 348 27.27 6.05 -14.28
C GLY A 348 26.79 7.21 -15.17
N ILE A 349 25.92 6.96 -16.17
CA ILE A 349 25.32 8.04 -16.97
C ILE A 349 23.98 8.46 -16.35
N PHE A 350 23.14 7.50 -15.98
CA PHE A 350 21.85 7.76 -15.33
C PHE A 350 22.01 8.57 -14.05
N GLU A 351 22.95 8.18 -13.19
CA GLU A 351 23.21 8.83 -11.92
C GLU A 351 23.67 10.29 -12.12
N ARG A 352 24.47 10.55 -13.18
CA ARG A 352 24.89 11.93 -13.53
C ARG A 352 23.74 12.80 -14.02
N TYR A 353 22.79 12.23 -14.75
CA TYR A 353 21.58 12.98 -15.13
C TYR A 353 20.65 13.19 -13.94
N GLY A 354 20.53 12.22 -13.03
CA GLY A 354 19.75 12.34 -11.79
C GLY A 354 20.13 13.58 -10.97
N GLU A 355 21.44 13.81 -10.76
CA GLU A 355 21.96 15.02 -10.06
C GLU A 355 21.49 16.34 -10.71
N VAL A 356 21.25 16.33 -12.02
CA VAL A 356 20.86 17.53 -12.78
C VAL A 356 19.33 17.69 -12.84
N VAL A 357 18.58 16.59 -12.87
CA VAL A 357 17.10 16.61 -12.94
C VAL A 357 16.49 17.35 -11.74
N ASP A 358 17.05 17.17 -10.54
CA ASP A 358 16.61 17.88 -9.33
C ASP A 358 16.75 19.41 -9.48
N SER A 359 17.80 19.86 -10.15
CA SER A 359 18.01 21.30 -10.43
C SER A 359 16.97 21.84 -11.42
N PHE A 360 16.54 21.03 -12.40
CA PHE A 360 15.46 21.40 -13.32
C PHE A 360 14.10 21.45 -12.62
N GLU A 361 13.82 20.50 -11.72
CA GLU A 361 12.60 20.51 -10.92
C GLU A 361 12.55 21.74 -9.99
N GLU A 362 13.67 22.09 -9.36
CA GLU A 362 13.77 23.30 -8.55
C GLU A 362 13.54 24.57 -9.40
N MET A 363 14.14 24.64 -10.60
CA MET A 363 13.92 25.73 -11.54
C MET A 363 12.45 25.83 -11.94
N GLU A 364 11.79 24.72 -12.27
CA GLU A 364 10.37 24.68 -12.62
C GLU A 364 9.50 25.20 -11.46
N LYS A 365 9.74 24.71 -10.23
CA LYS A 365 9.06 25.19 -9.02
C LYS A 365 9.22 26.70 -8.85
N ARG A 366 10.42 27.25 -9.08
CA ARG A 366 10.68 28.70 -9.03
C ARG A 366 9.96 29.46 -10.13
N ILE A 367 9.96 28.95 -11.36
CA ILE A 367 9.25 29.57 -12.49
C ILE A 367 7.74 29.59 -12.21
N LEU A 368 7.16 28.50 -11.73
CA LEU A 368 5.72 28.41 -11.40
C LEU A 368 5.32 29.34 -10.26
N GLN A 369 6.22 29.64 -9.32
CA GLN A 369 5.98 30.63 -8.27
C GLN A 369 5.95 32.06 -8.81
N VAL A 370 6.78 32.37 -9.81
CA VAL A 370 6.86 33.69 -10.47
C VAL A 370 5.77 33.84 -11.55
N ALA A 371 5.34 32.74 -12.16
CA ALA A 371 4.33 32.69 -13.21
C ALA A 371 2.89 32.77 -12.68
N LYS A 372 2.67 33.30 -11.46
CA LYS A 372 1.36 33.79 -11.03
C LYS A 372 1.00 35.07 -11.81
N ASN A 373 0.69 34.91 -13.10
CA ASN A 373 -0.03 35.89 -13.92
C ASN A 373 -1.37 35.30 -14.34
#